data_AF-A0A381IB42-F1
#
_entry.id   AF-A0A381IB42-F1
#
_cell.length_a   1.000
_cell.length_b   1.000
_cell.length_c   1.000
_cell.angle_alpha   90.00
_cell.angle_beta   90.00
_cell.angle_gamma   90.00
#
_symmetry.space_group_name_H-M   'P 1'
#
loop_
_entity.id
_entity.type
_entity.pdbx_description
1 polymer ?
#
loop_
_entity_poly.entity_id
_entity_poly.type
_entity_poly.pdbx_seq_one_letter_code
_entity_poly.pdbx_strand_id
1 'polypeptide(L)'
;MLEANYKSNRYRLEDKVAKNYPEEIARTEKLIEAVKKDIASVEPKAEGEEKFTSITIAGEKINDKKLAGERLLEAISKVKINESKVIGKYRNMDLEVSYNSLPMNIILA
;
A
#
# COMPACT_ATOMS: atom_id res chain seq x y z
N MET A 1 -29.26 -42.84 21.98
CA MET A 1 -28.13 -41.88 22.02
C MET A 1 -27.80 -41.25 20.66
N LEU A 2 -28.09 -41.90 19.52
CA LEU A 2 -27.84 -41.32 18.18
C LEU A 2 -28.81 -40.20 17.77
N GLU A 3 -30.11 -40.33 18.05
CA GLU A 3 -31.11 -39.33 17.61
C GLU A 3 -30.94 -37.96 18.27
N ALA A 4 -30.54 -37.93 19.54
CA ALA A 4 -30.26 -36.68 20.26
C ALA A 4 -29.05 -35.94 19.66
N ASN A 5 -28.01 -36.68 19.26
CA ASN A 5 -26.87 -36.11 18.54
C ASN A 5 -27.25 -35.59 17.15
N TYR A 6 -28.09 -36.33 16.42
CA TYR A 6 -28.54 -35.92 15.10
C TYR A 6 -29.38 -34.64 15.14
N LYS A 7 -30.37 -34.56 16.05
CA LYS A 7 -31.18 -33.35 16.25
C LYS A 7 -30.32 -32.16 16.70
N SER A 8 -29.40 -32.37 17.65
CA SER A 8 -28.51 -31.31 18.13
C SER A 8 -27.62 -30.76 17.02
N ASN A 9 -27.02 -31.63 16.20
CA ASN A 9 -26.24 -31.19 15.04
C ASN A 9 -27.09 -30.44 14.01
N ARG A 10 -28.33 -30.88 13.77
CA ARG A 10 -29.23 -30.23 12.81
C ARG A 10 -29.59 -28.80 13.24
N TYR A 11 -29.98 -28.62 14.50
CA TYR A 11 -30.26 -27.27 15.02
C TYR A 11 -29.01 -26.37 15.04
N ARG A 12 -27.84 -26.94 15.31
CA ARG A 12 -26.58 -26.19 15.30
C ARG A 12 -26.15 -25.79 13.88
N LEU A 13 -26.53 -26.57 12.87
CA LEU A 13 -26.35 -26.23 11.45
C LEU A 13 -27.36 -25.18 11.00
N GLU A 14 -28.63 -25.33 11.39
CA GLU A 14 -29.70 -24.36 11.08
C GLU A 14 -29.40 -22.97 11.66
N ASP A 15 -28.94 -22.90 12.91
CA ASP A 15 -28.60 -21.61 13.55
C ASP A 15 -27.37 -20.94 12.88
N LYS A 16 -26.38 -21.74 12.48
CA LYS A 16 -25.23 -21.23 11.71
C LYS A 16 -25.64 -20.66 10.35
N VAL A 17 -26.56 -21.33 9.65
CA VAL A 17 -27.07 -20.88 8.34
C VAL A 17 -27.98 -19.66 8.47
N ALA A 18 -28.79 -19.60 9.51
CA ALA A 18 -29.73 -18.50 9.70
C ALA A 18 -29.08 -17.23 10.25
N LYS A 19 -28.03 -17.34 11.06
CA LYS A 19 -27.47 -16.20 11.81
C LYS A 19 -25.99 -15.96 11.57
N ASN A 20 -25.13 -16.96 11.82
CA ASN A 20 -23.69 -16.75 11.73
C ASN A 20 -23.20 -16.48 10.30
N TYR A 21 -23.55 -17.34 9.34
CA TYR A 21 -23.04 -17.19 7.97
C TYR A 21 -23.49 -15.88 7.31
N PRO A 22 -24.75 -15.41 7.42
CA PRO A 22 -25.15 -14.12 6.89
C PRO A 22 -24.37 -12.93 7.50
N GLU A 23 -24.13 -12.95 8.82
CA GLU A 23 -23.35 -11.89 9.48
C GLU A 23 -21.87 -11.91 9.05
N GLU A 24 -21.26 -13.08 8.95
CA GLU A 24 -19.88 -13.23 8.49
C GLU A 24 -19.71 -12.82 7.02
N ILE A 25 -20.69 -13.17 6.17
CA ILE A 25 -20.75 -12.75 4.77
C ILE A 25 -20.86 -11.23 4.71
N ALA A 26 -21.82 -10.62 5.40
CA ALA A 26 -22.02 -9.17 5.39
C ALA A 26 -20.79 -8.39 5.90
N ARG A 27 -20.11 -8.91 6.93
CA ARG A 27 -18.86 -8.34 7.43
C ARG A 27 -17.74 -8.43 6.40
N THR A 28 -17.62 -9.59 5.74
CA THR A 28 -16.60 -9.83 4.72
C THR A 28 -16.86 -8.99 3.46
N GLU A 29 -18.12 -8.86 3.04
CA GLU A 29 -18.51 -8.01 1.90
C GLU A 29 -18.19 -6.54 2.15
N LYS A 30 -18.48 -6.02 3.35
CA LYS A 30 -18.09 -4.65 3.73
C LYS A 30 -16.57 -4.44 3.67
N LEU A 31 -15.79 -5.41 4.14
CA LEU A 31 -14.33 -5.36 4.06
C LEU A 31 -13.86 -5.37 2.60
N ILE A 32 -14.43 -6.23 1.76
CA ILE A 32 -14.11 -6.29 0.33
C ILE A 32 -14.45 -4.96 -0.36
N GLU A 33 -15.59 -4.35 -0.04
CA GLU A 33 -16.01 -3.08 -0.64
C GLU A 33 -15.08 -1.92 -0.22
N ALA A 34 -14.72 -1.84 1.06
CA ALA A 34 -13.75 -0.87 1.55
C ALA A 34 -12.37 -1.04 0.87
N VAL A 35 -11.87 -2.27 0.81
CA VAL A 35 -10.59 -2.58 0.15
C VAL A 35 -10.65 -2.31 -1.36
N LYS A 36 -11.76 -2.63 -2.04
CA LYS A 36 -11.95 -2.28 -3.46
C LYS A 36 -11.96 -0.77 -3.68
N LYS A 37 -12.59 -0.01 -2.79
CA LYS A 37 -12.60 1.45 -2.83
C LYS A 37 -11.21 2.03 -2.62
N ASP A 38 -10.45 1.48 -1.68
CA ASP A 38 -9.05 1.86 -1.46
C ASP A 38 -8.18 1.54 -2.68
N ILE A 39 -8.32 0.34 -3.25
CA ILE A 39 -7.62 -0.06 -4.49
C ILE A 39 -7.99 0.86 -5.65
N ALA A 40 -9.26 1.24 -5.79
CA ALA A 40 -9.71 2.16 -6.84
C ALA A 40 -9.21 3.60 -6.63
N SER A 41 -8.94 3.99 -5.37
CA SER A 41 -8.36 5.29 -5.03
C SER A 41 -6.85 5.34 -5.24
N VAL A 42 -6.17 4.19 -5.33
CA VAL A 42 -4.75 4.12 -5.67
C VAL A 42 -4.62 4.15 -7.19
N GLU A 43 -3.83 5.08 -7.73
CA GLU A 43 -3.54 5.13 -9.16
C GLU A 43 -3.11 3.73 -9.66
N PRO A 44 -3.73 3.21 -10.74
CA PRO A 44 -3.41 1.88 -11.25
C PRO A 44 -1.90 1.75 -11.46
N LYS A 45 -1.32 0.63 -10.99
CA LYS A 45 0.05 0.29 -11.39
C LYS A 45 0.07 0.24 -12.91
N ALA A 46 1.03 0.91 -13.56
CA ALA A 46 1.30 0.64 -14.97
C ALA A 46 1.55 -0.87 -15.13
N GLU A 47 0.73 -1.52 -15.96
CA GLU A 47 0.98 -2.88 -16.41
C GLU A 47 2.07 -2.82 -17.49
N GLY A 48 3.29 -3.22 -17.13
CA GLY A 48 4.44 -3.31 -18.03
C GLY A 48 5.75 -3.50 -17.29
N GLU A 49 6.79 -4.00 -17.97
CA GLU A 49 8.16 -4.11 -17.43
C GLU A 49 8.71 -2.76 -16.96
N GLU A 50 8.23 -1.66 -17.55
CA GLU A 50 8.46 -0.30 -17.09
C GLU A 50 7.45 0.09 -16.01
N LYS A 51 7.78 -0.30 -14.76
CA LYS A 51 7.07 0.06 -13.52
C LYS A 51 7.06 1.58 -13.22
N PHE A 52 7.40 2.43 -14.17
CA PHE A 52 7.50 3.87 -14.06
C PHE A 52 6.28 4.52 -14.73
N THR A 53 5.33 5.01 -13.95
CA THR A 53 4.15 5.74 -14.47
C THR A 53 4.48 7.20 -14.70
N SER A 54 4.69 7.94 -13.63
CA SER A 54 5.08 9.35 -13.67
C SER A 54 5.57 9.78 -12.29
N ILE A 55 6.53 10.70 -12.27
CA ILE A 55 7.01 11.34 -11.05
C ILE A 55 6.75 12.84 -11.16
N THR A 56 6.34 13.47 -10.07
CA THR A 56 6.23 14.92 -9.99
C THR A 56 7.39 15.42 -9.15
N ILE A 57 8.37 16.11 -9.73
CA ILE A 57 9.52 16.65 -8.99
C ILE A 57 9.40 18.17 -9.03
N ALA A 58 9.45 18.81 -7.85
CA ALA A 58 9.32 20.27 -7.73
C ALA A 58 8.08 20.88 -8.45
N GLY A 59 6.98 20.12 -8.56
CA GLY A 59 5.74 20.54 -9.24
C GLY A 59 5.67 20.20 -10.74
N GLU A 60 6.72 19.65 -11.33
CA GLU A 60 6.75 19.24 -12.74
C GLU A 60 6.47 17.74 -12.86
N LYS A 61 5.37 17.37 -13.55
CA LYS A 61 5.00 15.97 -13.79
C LYS A 61 5.76 15.42 -15.00
N ILE A 62 6.64 14.47 -14.73
CA ILE A 62 7.52 13.83 -15.70
C ILE A 62 7.07 12.38 -15.89
N ASN A 63 6.74 12.02 -17.13
CA ASN A 63 6.35 10.66 -17.50
C ASN A 63 7.51 9.86 -18.13
N ASP A 64 8.62 10.54 -18.46
CA ASP A 64 9.80 9.92 -19.07
C ASP A 64 10.77 9.42 -17.99
N LYS A 65 11.16 8.14 -18.06
CA LYS A 65 12.02 7.49 -17.08
C LYS A 65 13.44 8.08 -17.03
N LYS A 66 14.00 8.49 -18.19
CA LYS A 66 15.34 9.11 -18.22
C LYS A 66 15.28 10.50 -17.61
N LEU A 67 14.33 11.30 -18.06
CA LEU A 67 14.16 12.68 -17.57
C LEU A 67 13.83 12.70 -16.07
N ALA A 68 13.05 11.73 -15.60
CA ALA A 68 12.75 11.54 -14.20
C ALA A 68 14.00 11.23 -13.37
N GLY A 69 14.87 10.34 -13.86
CA GLY A 69 16.15 10.03 -13.21
C GLY A 69 17.07 11.24 -13.13
N GLU A 70 17.17 12.02 -14.21
CA GLU A 70 17.99 13.24 -14.26
C GLU A 70 17.49 14.31 -13.28
N ARG A 71 16.18 14.59 -13.29
CA ARG A 71 15.58 15.58 -12.37
C ARG A 71 15.60 15.11 -10.92
N LEU A 72 15.48 13.80 -10.67
CA LEU A 72 15.61 13.23 -9.33
C LEU A 72 17.03 13.40 -8.80
N LEU A 73 18.04 13.07 -9.60
CA LEU A 73 19.44 13.28 -9.23
C LEU A 73 19.76 14.76 -9.01
N GLU A 74 19.23 15.64 -9.87
CA GLU A 74 19.38 17.09 -9.69
C GLU A 74 18.74 17.58 -8.39
N ALA A 75 17.54 17.09 -8.06
CA ALA A 75 16.85 17.42 -6.82
C ALA A 75 17.61 16.90 -5.59
N ILE A 76 18.09 15.65 -5.62
CA ILE A 76 18.91 15.05 -4.55
C ILE A 76 20.21 15.84 -4.37
N SER A 77 20.86 16.26 -5.46
CA SER A 77 22.11 17.04 -5.43
C SER A 77 21.93 18.43 -4.81
N LYS A 78 20.72 19.00 -4.89
CA LYS A 78 20.36 20.27 -4.25
C LYS A 78 20.01 20.12 -2.75
N VAL A 79 19.75 18.91 -2.26
CA VAL A 79 19.44 18.65 -0.84
C VAL A 79 20.74 18.71 -0.02
N LYS A 80 20.73 19.53 1.04
CA LYS A 80 21.87 19.65 1.94
C LYS A 80 21.97 18.44 2.87
N ILE A 81 23.21 18.10 3.22
CA ILE A 81 23.50 17.09 4.25
C ILE A 81 22.87 17.57 5.57
N ASN A 82 22.07 16.71 6.21
CA ASN A 82 21.22 16.96 7.39
C ASN A 82 19.82 17.57 7.17
N GLU A 83 19.30 17.68 5.95
CA GLU A 83 17.90 18.07 5.71
C GLU A 83 17.12 16.89 5.11
N SER A 84 15.98 16.52 5.70
CA SER A 84 14.97 15.70 5.02
C SER A 84 14.03 16.64 4.28
N LYS A 85 13.93 16.47 2.96
CA LYS A 85 13.07 17.32 2.14
C LYS A 85 12.25 16.49 1.20
N VAL A 86 10.96 16.81 1.15
CA VAL A 86 10.06 16.27 0.13
C VAL A 86 10.46 16.90 -1.21
N ILE A 87 11.06 16.10 -2.09
CA ILE A 87 11.54 16.54 -3.42
C ILE A 87 10.46 16.38 -4.50
N GLY A 88 9.38 15.67 -4.20
CA GLY A 88 8.34 15.39 -5.17
C GLY A 88 7.25 14.45 -4.70
N LYS A 89 6.42 13.99 -5.66
CA LYS A 89 5.41 12.95 -5.49
C LYS A 89 5.55 11.88 -6.56
N TYR A 90 5.52 10.61 -6.19
CA TYR A 90 5.48 9.48 -7.11
C TYR A 90 4.21 8.67 -6.86
N ARG A 91 3.36 8.51 -7.88
CA ARG A 91 2.08 7.77 -7.76
C ARG A 91 1.23 8.23 -6.57
N ASN A 92 1.13 9.55 -6.40
CA ASN A 92 0.43 10.20 -5.29
C ASN A 92 1.03 9.92 -3.89
N MET A 93 2.26 9.39 -3.80
CA MET A 93 3.03 9.24 -2.57
C MET A 93 4.13 10.31 -2.51
N ASP A 94 4.33 10.93 -1.35
CA ASP A 94 5.40 11.91 -1.16
C ASP A 94 6.80 11.25 -1.23
N LEU A 95 7.70 11.84 -2.02
CA LEU A 95 9.10 11.45 -2.11
C LEU A 95 9.92 12.32 -1.18
N GLU A 96 10.41 11.75 -0.10
CA GLU A 96 11.36 12.39 0.80
C GLU A 96 12.78 11.91 0.51
N VAL A 97 13.72 12.85 0.47
CA VAL A 97 15.16 12.56 0.44
C VAL A 97 15.77 13.10 1.72
N SER A 98 16.41 12.21 2.46
CA SER A 98 17.23 12.53 3.62
C SER A 98 18.65 12.03 3.37
N TYR A 99 19.63 12.93 3.42
CA TYR A 99 21.03 12.52 3.32
C TYR A 99 21.55 12.18 4.72
N ASN A 100 21.62 10.88 5.02
CA ASN A 100 22.24 10.38 6.26
C ASN A 100 23.71 10.06 5.98
N SER A 101 24.62 11.01 6.28
CA SER A 101 26.06 10.74 6.20
C SER A 101 26.50 9.96 7.43
N LEU A 102 26.23 8.66 7.47
CA LEU A 102 26.79 7.77 8.48
C LEU A 102 27.52 6.60 7.80
N PRO A 103 28.85 6.64 7.74
CA PRO A 103 29.65 5.45 7.94
C PRO A 103 30.10 5.47 9.41
N MET A 104 29.31 4.90 10.31
CA MET A 104 29.87 4.53 11.61
C MET A 104 29.30 3.21 12.09
N ASN A 105 29.75 2.16 11.40
CA ASN A 105 29.97 0.90 12.07
C ASN A 105 31.14 1.13 13.03
N ILE A 106 30.87 1.25 14.33
CA ILE A 106 31.84 0.86 15.37
C ILE A 106 31.12 -0.12 16.29
N ILE A 107 31.52 -1.38 16.15
CA ILE A 107 31.44 -2.37 17.21
C ILE A 107 32.66 -2.11 18.11
N LEU A 108 32.41 -1.82 19.39
CA LEU A 108 33.19 -2.05 20.64
C LEU A 108 32.76 -0.94 21.64
N ALA A 109 32.43 -1.21 22.90
CA ALA A 109 32.86 -2.28 23.81
C ALA A 109 31.70 -2.94 24.56
#